data_AF-T0Y5N9-F1
#
_entry.id   AF-T0Y5N9-F1
#
_cell.length_a   1.000
_cell.length_b   1.000
_cell.length_c   1.000
_cell.angle_alpha   90.00
_cell.angle_beta   90.00
_cell.angle_gamma   90.00
#
_symmetry.space_group_name_H-M   'P 1'
#
loop_
_entity.id
_entity.type
_entity.pdbx_description
1 polymer ?
#
loop_
_entity_poly.entity_id
_entity_poly.type
_entity_poly.pdbx_seq_one_letter_code
_entity_poly.pdbx_strand_id
1 'polypeptide(L)'
;MKALEDAKSKGDNAIKIEPMEAHPILKDLVTDFDDFFEKHASVSPGLYRNDPREKYKAGKEYKQSAGERNAYLPFSYCIMCGLCMDACPVVNTNPSFKGPQALSQIYRYGMDSRDQMKDRLESVDSMDGVWGCEFA
;
A
#
# COMPACT_ATOMS: atom_id res chain seq x y z
N MET A 1 -3.76 5.61 -28.06
CA MET A 1 -3.04 5.69 -29.36
C MET A 1 -2.72 7.13 -29.78
N LYS A 2 -3.68 8.06 -29.81
CA LYS A 2 -3.47 9.46 -30.22
C LYS A 2 -2.28 10.18 -29.54
N ALA A 3 -2.14 10.05 -28.21
CA ALA A 3 -1.05 10.69 -27.48
C ALA A 3 0.36 10.12 -27.78
N LEU A 4 0.47 8.86 -28.26
CA LEU A 4 1.73 8.28 -28.73
C LEU A 4 2.10 8.80 -30.12
N GLU A 5 1.10 9.06 -30.96
CA GLU A 5 1.29 9.66 -32.29
C GLU A 5 1.69 11.14 -32.16
N ASP A 6 1.09 11.87 -31.22
CA ASP A 6 1.39 13.28 -30.93
C ASP A 6 2.79 13.49 -30.33
N ALA A 7 3.32 12.51 -29.57
CA ALA A 7 4.68 12.54 -29.05
C ALA A 7 5.71 12.33 -30.18
N LYS A 8 5.46 11.36 -31.06
CA LYS A 8 6.31 11.11 -32.25
C LYS A 8 6.38 12.30 -33.19
N SER A 9 5.33 13.14 -33.26
CA SER A 9 5.31 14.32 -34.13
C SER A 9 6.14 15.50 -33.61
N LYS A 10 6.60 15.49 -32.35
CA LYS A 10 7.33 16.60 -31.70
C LYS A 10 8.87 16.43 -31.68
N GLY A 11 9.39 15.37 -32.32
CA GLY A 11 10.81 15.07 -32.45
C GLY A 11 11.26 13.87 -31.60
N ASP A 12 12.43 13.31 -31.93
CA ASP A 12 12.94 12.03 -31.37
C ASP A 12 13.19 12.03 -29.84
N ASN A 13 13.11 13.19 -29.17
CA ASN A 13 13.31 13.36 -27.71
C ASN A 13 12.03 13.74 -26.94
N ALA A 14 10.84 13.51 -27.50
CA ALA A 14 9.59 13.84 -26.82
C ALA A 14 9.33 12.89 -25.63
N ILE A 15 9.10 13.45 -24.43
CA ILE A 15 8.67 12.70 -23.24
C ILE A 15 7.15 12.77 -23.16
N LYS A 16 6.51 11.59 -23.09
CA LYS A 16 5.08 11.45 -22.86
C LYS A 16 4.83 11.27 -21.36
N ILE A 17 3.91 12.07 -20.81
CA ILE A 17 3.51 12.01 -19.40
C ILE A 17 2.00 11.82 -19.38
N GLU A 18 1.54 10.83 -18.61
CA GLU A 18 0.13 10.44 -18.47
C GLU A 18 -0.19 10.21 -16.99
N PRO A 19 -1.48 10.32 -16.59
CA PRO A 19 -1.91 9.95 -15.25
C PRO A 19 -1.74 8.45 -14.98
N MET A 20 -1.77 8.08 -13.70
CA MET A 20 -1.76 6.68 -13.26
C MET A 20 -3.01 5.95 -13.77
N GLU A 21 -2.85 4.79 -14.38
CA GLU A 21 -3.90 3.97 -15.00
C GLU A 21 -4.75 3.22 -13.97
N ALA A 22 -4.18 2.79 -12.83
CA ALA A 22 -4.92 2.06 -11.79
C ALA A 22 -5.90 2.93 -11.00
N HIS A 23 -5.88 4.24 -11.20
CA HIS A 23 -6.65 5.21 -10.44
C HIS A 23 -7.57 6.00 -11.37
N PRO A 24 -8.85 6.19 -11.01
CA PRO A 24 -9.75 7.02 -11.82
C PRO A 24 -9.17 8.41 -12.05
N ILE A 25 -9.16 8.88 -13.31
CA ILE A 25 -8.63 10.20 -13.65
C ILE A 25 -9.66 11.26 -13.29
N LEU A 26 -9.29 12.20 -12.42
CA LEU A 26 -10.14 13.35 -12.08
C LEU A 26 -9.96 14.44 -13.14
N LYS A 27 -8.71 14.86 -13.36
CA LYS A 27 -8.35 15.89 -14.36
C LYS A 27 -6.85 15.91 -14.63
N ASP A 28 -6.47 16.01 -15.89
CA ASP A 28 -5.07 16.11 -16.34
C ASP A 28 -4.22 14.94 -15.79
N LEU A 29 -3.27 15.22 -14.90
CA LEU A 29 -2.43 14.22 -14.23
C LEU A 29 -2.92 13.84 -12.82
N VAL A 30 -4.02 14.44 -12.36
CA VAL A 30 -4.60 14.20 -11.04
C VAL A 30 -5.57 13.03 -11.12
N THR A 31 -5.33 12.02 -10.28
CA THR A 31 -6.14 10.83 -10.14
C THR A 31 -6.77 10.72 -8.76
N ASP A 32 -7.79 9.90 -8.65
CA ASP A 32 -8.53 9.61 -7.42
C ASP A 32 -7.84 8.52 -6.60
N PHE A 33 -7.59 8.81 -5.32
CA PHE A 33 -6.92 7.94 -4.37
C PHE A 33 -7.87 7.37 -3.30
N ASP A 34 -9.18 7.60 -3.39
CA ASP A 34 -10.13 7.15 -2.39
C ASP A 34 -10.09 5.62 -2.22
N ASP A 35 -10.18 4.85 -3.32
CA ASP A 35 -10.05 3.37 -3.28
C ASP A 35 -8.70 2.91 -2.69
N PHE A 36 -7.61 3.63 -2.98
CA PHE A 36 -6.30 3.33 -2.41
C PHE A 36 -6.29 3.46 -0.88
N PHE A 37 -6.84 4.57 -0.37
CA PHE A 37 -6.91 4.79 1.08
C PHE A 37 -7.93 3.89 1.76
N GLU A 38 -9.03 3.52 1.09
CA GLU A 38 -9.98 2.54 1.57
C GLU A 38 -9.35 1.14 1.70
N LYS A 39 -8.60 0.70 0.68
CA LYS A 39 -7.82 -0.56 0.73
C LYS A 39 -6.79 -0.52 1.86
N HIS A 40 -6.08 0.59 2.01
CA HIS A 40 -5.15 0.79 3.14
C HIS A 40 -5.86 0.69 4.49
N ALA A 41 -6.99 1.39 4.68
CA ALA A 41 -7.76 1.35 5.92
C ALA A 41 -8.30 -0.06 6.22
N SER A 42 -8.67 -0.82 5.19
CA SER A 42 -9.25 -2.16 5.34
C SER A 42 -8.32 -3.19 5.99
N VAL A 43 -7.00 -2.95 6.00
CA VAL A 43 -6.01 -3.82 6.67
C VAL A 43 -5.65 -3.34 8.09
N SER A 44 -6.45 -2.43 8.65
CA SER A 44 -6.27 -1.88 10.00
C SER A 44 -4.82 -1.40 10.25
N PRO A 45 -4.31 -0.42 9.49
CA PRO A 45 -2.90 -0.05 9.49
C PRO A 45 -2.54 0.79 10.73
N GLY A 46 -2.26 0.10 11.83
CA GLY A 46 -1.95 0.73 13.10
C GLY A 46 -1.41 -0.25 14.13
N LEU A 47 -0.83 0.30 15.20
CA LEU A 47 -0.37 -0.44 16.37
C LEU A 47 -1.53 -0.61 17.37
N TYR A 48 -1.93 -1.84 17.64
CA TYR A 48 -3.01 -2.17 18.57
C TYR A 48 -2.45 -2.78 19.85
N ARG A 49 -2.97 -2.31 20.98
CA ARG A 49 -2.62 -2.74 22.33
C ARG A 49 -3.90 -3.18 23.04
N ASN A 50 -3.82 -4.25 23.82
CA ASN A 50 -4.95 -4.75 24.58
C ASN A 50 -5.40 -3.77 25.68
N ASP A 51 -4.46 -3.03 26.28
CA ASP A 51 -4.74 -1.93 27.20
C ASP A 51 -4.40 -0.57 26.53
N PRO A 52 -5.40 0.18 26.03
CA PRO A 52 -5.19 1.49 25.42
C PRO A 52 -4.58 2.53 26.38
N ARG A 53 -4.61 2.28 27.70
CA ARG A 53 -4.07 3.20 28.71
C ARG A 53 -2.57 3.09 28.87
N GLU A 54 -1.94 2.04 28.34
CA GLU A 54 -0.49 1.86 28.38
C GLU A 54 0.26 3.06 27.78
N LYS A 55 -0.28 3.66 26.72
CA LYS A 55 0.32 4.84 26.07
C LYS A 55 0.37 6.09 26.95
N TYR A 56 -0.42 6.13 28.03
CA TYR A 56 -0.45 7.24 28.99
C TYR A 56 0.40 6.97 30.24
N LYS A 57 1.02 5.79 30.37
CA LYS A 57 1.95 5.49 31.47
C LYS A 57 3.24 6.29 31.22
N ALA A 58 3.42 7.36 31.99
CA ALA A 58 4.57 8.25 31.85
C ALA A 58 5.91 7.50 31.94
N GLY A 59 6.85 7.85 31.05
CA GLY A 59 8.26 7.45 31.12
C GLY A 59 8.61 6.05 30.62
N LYS A 60 7.74 5.37 29.85
CA LYS A 60 8.07 4.06 29.26
C LYS A 60 7.68 3.98 27.78
N GLU A 61 8.69 3.84 26.93
CA GLU A 61 8.53 3.39 25.55
C GLU A 61 8.26 1.88 25.48
N TYR A 62 7.64 1.43 24.39
CA TYR A 62 7.59 -0.01 24.10
C TYR A 62 8.97 -0.47 23.65
N LYS A 63 9.59 -1.35 24.44
CA LYS A 63 10.90 -1.91 24.13
C LYS A 63 10.84 -2.72 22.84
N GLN A 64 11.86 -2.55 22.01
CA GLN A 64 12.05 -3.30 20.78
C GLN A 64 13.55 -3.40 20.49
N SER A 65 14.02 -4.61 20.21
CA SER A 65 15.38 -4.89 19.80
C SER A 65 15.63 -4.47 18.34
N ALA A 66 16.90 -4.33 17.95
CA ALA A 66 17.25 -4.04 16.56
C ALA A 66 16.78 -5.13 15.60
N GLY A 67 16.83 -6.41 16.00
CA GLY A 67 16.35 -7.53 15.19
C GLY A 67 14.84 -7.48 14.94
N GLU A 68 14.04 -7.24 15.98
CA GLU A 68 12.59 -7.07 15.86
C GLU A 68 12.22 -5.87 14.98
N ARG A 69 12.92 -4.74 15.14
CA ARG A 69 12.72 -3.57 14.28
C ARG A 69 13.03 -3.88 12.81
N ASN A 70 14.16 -4.54 12.55
CA ASN A 70 14.62 -4.84 11.20
C ASN A 70 13.67 -5.80 10.45
N ALA A 71 12.88 -6.60 11.16
CA ALA A 71 11.90 -7.50 10.57
C ALA A 71 10.85 -6.77 9.70
N TYR A 72 10.45 -5.55 10.07
CA TYR A 72 9.43 -4.79 9.35
C TYR A 72 9.93 -3.44 8.79
N LEU A 73 11.12 -2.99 9.20
CA LEU A 73 11.64 -1.65 8.88
C LEU A 73 11.56 -1.29 7.38
N PRO A 74 11.94 -2.16 6.42
CA PRO A 74 11.81 -1.83 4.99
C PRO A 74 10.37 -1.50 4.57
N PHE A 75 9.38 -2.20 5.15
CA PHE A 75 7.96 -2.00 4.86
C PHE A 75 7.36 -0.74 5.52
N SER A 76 8.10 -0.13 6.47
CA SER A 76 7.72 1.14 7.08
C SER A 76 8.07 2.37 6.23
N TYR A 77 8.85 2.20 5.15
CA TYR A 77 9.29 3.30 4.29
C TYR A 77 8.31 3.64 3.17
N CYS A 78 7.14 3.00 3.13
CA CYS A 78 6.10 3.33 2.16
C CYS A 78 5.68 4.80 2.31
N ILE A 79 5.87 5.59 1.25
CA ILE A 79 5.45 7.00 1.18
C ILE A 79 4.02 7.17 0.61
N MET A 80 3.29 6.07 0.44
CA MET A 80 1.91 6.06 -0.06
C MET A 80 1.72 6.73 -1.45
N CYS A 81 2.70 6.58 -2.36
CA CYS A 81 2.64 7.19 -3.68
C CYS A 81 1.71 6.50 -4.69
N GLY A 82 1.17 5.31 -4.37
CA GLY A 82 0.29 4.55 -5.27
C GLY A 82 0.97 3.85 -6.46
N LEU A 83 2.23 4.14 -6.79
CA LEU A 83 2.91 3.58 -7.97
C LEU A 83 2.93 2.04 -8.03
N CYS A 84 2.95 1.36 -6.88
CA CYS A 84 2.88 -0.10 -6.85
C CYS A 84 1.50 -0.63 -7.24
N MET A 85 0.42 0.12 -6.97
CA MET A 85 -0.92 -0.23 -7.42
C MET A 85 -1.01 -0.07 -8.93
N ASP A 86 -0.46 1.02 -9.45
CA ASP A 86 -0.42 1.34 -10.88
C ASP A 86 0.33 0.31 -11.72
N ALA A 87 1.49 -0.12 -11.21
CA ALA A 87 2.30 -1.14 -11.87
C ALA A 87 1.71 -2.55 -11.81
N CYS A 88 0.70 -2.81 -10.96
CA CYS A 88 0.21 -4.16 -10.72
C CYS A 88 -0.88 -4.55 -11.74
N PRO A 89 -0.66 -5.58 -12.58
CA PRO A 89 -1.64 -6.01 -13.57
C PRO A 89 -2.92 -6.58 -12.92
N VAL A 90 -2.80 -7.18 -11.73
CA VAL A 90 -3.95 -7.73 -11.00
C VAL A 90 -4.85 -6.60 -10.49
N VAL A 91 -4.29 -5.50 -9.98
CA VAL A 91 -5.10 -4.33 -9.57
C VAL A 91 -5.88 -3.77 -10.76
N ASN A 92 -5.25 -3.72 -11.94
CA ASN A 92 -5.87 -3.18 -13.16
C ASN A 92 -7.00 -4.07 -13.73
N THR A 93 -7.03 -5.35 -13.36
CA THR A 93 -8.02 -6.33 -13.88
C THR A 93 -9.03 -6.78 -12.82
N ASN A 94 -8.66 -6.76 -11.54
CA ASN A 94 -9.51 -7.06 -10.39
C ASN A 94 -9.50 -5.88 -9.40
N PRO A 95 -10.47 -4.95 -9.48
CA PRO A 95 -10.56 -3.82 -8.56
C PRO A 95 -10.74 -4.23 -7.08
N SER A 96 -11.27 -5.42 -6.80
CA SER A 96 -11.44 -5.92 -5.43
C SER A 96 -10.12 -6.33 -4.77
N PHE A 97 -9.09 -6.61 -5.57
CA PHE A 97 -7.78 -6.98 -5.06
C PHE A 97 -7.20 -5.86 -4.18
N LYS A 98 -6.79 -6.19 -2.96
CA LYS A 98 -6.25 -5.25 -1.97
C LYS A 98 -5.00 -4.53 -2.45
N GLY A 99 -4.21 -5.18 -3.31
CA GLY A 99 -3.05 -4.61 -3.94
C GLY A 99 -1.79 -4.59 -3.06
N PRO A 100 -0.62 -4.36 -3.68
CA PRO A 100 0.68 -4.49 -3.02
C PRO A 100 0.88 -3.54 -1.85
N GLN A 101 0.27 -2.34 -1.88
CA GLN A 101 0.42 -1.40 -0.76
C GLN A 101 -0.26 -1.92 0.51
N ALA A 102 -1.51 -2.36 0.42
CA ALA A 102 -2.24 -2.87 1.57
C ALA A 102 -1.58 -4.14 2.13
N LEU A 103 -1.12 -5.03 1.25
CA LEU A 103 -0.37 -6.24 1.63
C LEU A 103 0.99 -5.89 2.27
N SER A 104 1.69 -4.86 1.81
CA SER A 104 2.92 -4.38 2.45
C SER A 104 2.65 -3.83 3.86
N GLN A 105 1.57 -3.08 4.03
CA GLN A 105 1.21 -2.52 5.33
C GLN A 105 0.73 -3.56 6.32
N ILE A 106 0.08 -4.63 5.86
CA ILE A 106 -0.29 -5.73 6.74
C ILE A 106 0.95 -6.41 7.33
N TYR A 107 2.00 -6.59 6.51
CA TYR A 107 3.27 -7.15 6.95
C TYR A 107 3.99 -6.20 7.90
N ARG A 108 4.02 -4.89 7.57
CA ARG A 108 4.63 -3.85 8.42
C ARG A 108 4.13 -3.89 9.85
N TYR A 109 2.82 -4.06 10.05
CA TYR A 109 2.24 -4.08 11.40
C TYR A 109 2.23 -5.48 12.00
N GLY A 110 2.00 -6.53 11.18
CA GLY A 110 1.99 -7.92 11.65
C GLY A 110 3.35 -8.42 12.16
N MET A 111 4.45 -7.84 11.67
CA MET A 111 5.81 -8.17 12.13
C MET A 111 6.33 -7.20 13.21
N ASP A 112 5.55 -6.21 13.61
CA ASP A 112 5.97 -5.27 14.67
C ASP A 112 5.74 -5.92 16.04
N SER A 113 6.82 -6.23 16.77
CA SER A 113 6.76 -6.92 18.08
C SER A 113 5.93 -6.19 19.15
N ARG A 114 5.60 -4.91 18.91
CA ARG A 114 4.79 -4.08 19.80
C ARG A 114 3.30 -4.22 19.54
N ASP A 115 2.89 -4.76 18.39
CA ASP A 115 1.50 -4.96 18.01
C ASP A 115 0.93 -6.21 18.71
N GLN A 116 -0.33 -6.13 19.14
CA GLN A 116 -1.02 -7.21 19.85
C GLN A 116 -2.29 -7.69 19.13
N MET A 117 -2.56 -7.21 17.93
CA MET A 117 -3.66 -7.69 17.09
C MET A 117 -3.34 -9.10 16.57
N LYS A 118 -4.17 -10.08 16.91
CA LYS A 118 -3.93 -11.49 16.54
C LYS A 118 -4.43 -11.85 15.14
N ASP A 119 -5.52 -11.23 14.72
CA ASP A 119 -6.31 -11.71 13.56
C ASP A 119 -6.06 -10.84 12.32
N ARG A 120 -4.90 -10.16 12.27
CA ARG A 120 -4.57 -9.22 11.20
C ARG A 120 -4.57 -9.88 9.82
N LEU A 121 -4.08 -11.11 9.72
CA LEU A 121 -3.97 -11.83 8.44
C LEU A 121 -5.32 -12.23 7.85
N GLU A 122 -6.38 -12.32 8.68
CA GLU A 122 -7.71 -12.71 8.20
C GLU A 122 -8.26 -11.72 7.16
N SER A 123 -7.90 -10.43 7.25
CA SER A 123 -8.37 -9.42 6.29
C SER A 123 -7.79 -9.58 4.88
N VAL A 124 -6.78 -10.44 4.71
CA VAL A 124 -6.14 -10.72 3.42
C VAL A 124 -6.07 -12.21 3.09
N ASP A 125 -6.70 -13.08 3.89
CA ASP A 125 -6.76 -14.52 3.62
C ASP A 125 -7.89 -14.85 2.63
N SER A 126 -7.77 -14.32 1.40
CA SER A 126 -8.74 -14.52 0.33
C SER A 126 -8.13 -14.30 -1.06
N MET A 127 -8.88 -14.63 -2.12
CA MET A 127 -8.48 -14.35 -3.50
C MET A 127 -8.38 -12.85 -3.81
N ASP A 128 -9.13 -12.00 -3.09
CA ASP A 128 -8.98 -10.55 -3.18
C ASP A 128 -7.86 -10.04 -2.26
N GLY A 129 -7.31 -10.90 -1.39
CA GLY A 129 -6.18 -10.64 -0.52
C GLY A 129 -4.88 -11.23 -1.06
N VAL A 130 -4.05 -11.84 -0.20
CA VAL A 130 -2.71 -12.31 -0.55
C VAL A 130 -2.71 -13.34 -1.69
N TRP A 131 -3.75 -14.16 -1.80
CA TRP A 131 -3.85 -15.24 -2.80
C TRP A 131 -4.15 -14.74 -4.22
N GLY A 132 -4.57 -13.50 -4.37
CA GLY A 132 -4.75 -12.86 -5.68
C GLY A 132 -3.44 -12.39 -6.32
N CYS A 133 -2.34 -12.35 -5.57
CA CYS A 133 -1.05 -11.91 -6.09
C CYS A 133 -0.43 -12.98 -7.00
N GLU A 134 -0.20 -12.63 -8.27
CA GLU A 134 0.37 -13.57 -9.26
C GLU A 134 1.90 -13.54 -9.35
N PHE A 135 2.57 -12.61 -8.65
CA PHE A 135 4.03 -12.41 -8.74
C PHE A 135 4.53 -12.25 -10.20
N ALA A 136 3.72 -11.62 -11.03
CA ALA A 136 3.97 -11.38 -12.46
C ALA A 136 4.97 -10.24 -12.69
#